data_AF-A0A1I7WT97-F1
#
_entry.id   AF-A0A1I7WT97-F1
#
_cell.length_a   1.000
_cell.length_b   1.000
_cell.length_c   1.000
_cell.angle_alpha   90.00
_cell.angle_beta   90.00
_cell.angle_gamma   90.00
#
_symmetry.space_group_name_H-M   'P 1'
#
loop_
_entity.id
_entity.type
_entity.pdbx_description
1 polymer ?
#
loop_
_entity_poly.entity_id
_entity_poly.type
_entity_poly.pdbx_seq_one_letter_code
_entity_poly.pdbx_strand_id
1 'polypeptide(L)'
;MGPTLNAEYDFFQNLEMHVRSAFPPLCGRDHLAFRSFYHPCKSVIDGDLCEQFGLMESAQQKEVVEGLEKTSSEISKKLEDIRTRFAF
;
A
#
# COMPACT_ATOMS: atom_id res chain seq x y z
N MET A 1 -3.11 -24.02 -0.49
CA MET A 1 -2.15 -23.34 0.41
C MET A 1 -2.32 -21.85 0.19
N GLY A 2 -2.57 -21.07 1.25
CA GLY A 2 -2.62 -19.61 1.14
C GLY A 2 -1.24 -19.02 0.79
N PRO A 3 -1.17 -17.74 0.40
CA PRO A 3 0.10 -17.05 0.23
C PRO A 3 0.92 -17.12 1.52
N THR A 4 2.24 -17.23 1.38
CA THR A 4 3.16 -17.22 2.53
C THR A 4 3.23 -15.82 3.13
N LEU A 5 3.57 -15.71 4.43
CA LEU A 5 3.74 -14.42 5.12
C LEU A 5 4.69 -13.48 4.36
N ASN A 6 5.78 -14.02 3.79
CA ASN A 6 6.74 -13.23 3.00
C ASN A 6 6.10 -12.67 1.72
N ALA A 7 5.28 -13.46 1.02
CA ALA A 7 4.59 -12.99 -0.18
C ALA A 7 3.54 -11.90 0.13
N GLU A 8 2.90 -11.96 1.31
CA GLU A 8 2.01 -10.89 1.77
C GLU A 8 2.80 -9.62 2.11
N TYR A 9 3.93 -9.76 2.84
CA TYR A 9 4.81 -8.64 3.15
C TYR A 9 5.32 -7.96 1.87
N ASP A 10 5.87 -8.72 0.92
CA ASP A 10 6.40 -8.19 -0.34
C ASP A 10 5.30 -7.49 -1.14
N PHE A 11 4.09 -8.05 -1.18
CA PHE A 11 2.95 -7.42 -1.85
C PHE A 11 2.63 -6.05 -1.26
N PHE A 12 2.42 -5.97 0.06
CA PHE A 12 2.03 -4.72 0.71
C PHE A 12 3.17 -3.69 0.71
N GLN A 13 4.43 -4.14 0.78
CA GLN A 13 5.59 -3.25 0.67
C GLN A 13 5.66 -2.59 -0.71
N ASN A 14 5.43 -3.36 -1.78
CA ASN A 14 5.39 -2.80 -3.14
C ASN A 14 4.17 -1.90 -3.34
N LEU A 15 2.99 -2.28 -2.81
CA LEU A 15 1.81 -1.43 -2.86
C LEU A 15 2.04 -0.06 -2.19
N GLU A 16 2.61 -0.05 -0.97
CA GLU A 16 2.95 1.18 -0.25
C GLU A 16 3.90 2.06 -1.07
N MET A 17 4.93 1.46 -1.67
CA MET A 17 5.89 2.17 -2.52
C MET A 17 5.20 2.83 -3.73
N HIS A 18 4.31 2.12 -4.43
CA HIS A 18 3.61 2.65 -5.59
C HIS A 18 2.60 3.73 -5.20
N VAL A 19 1.78 3.51 -4.16
CA VAL A 19 0.81 4.51 -3.70
C VAL A 19 1.50 5.78 -3.21
N ARG A 20 2.62 5.66 -2.47
CA ARG A 20 3.43 6.82 -2.06
C ARG A 20 3.87 7.68 -3.23
N SER A 21 4.25 7.06 -4.34
CA SER A 21 4.73 7.77 -5.53
C SER A 21 3.59 8.41 -6.32
N ALA A 22 2.47 7.69 -6.48
CA ALA A 22 1.36 8.11 -7.32
C ALA A 22 0.38 9.04 -6.60
N PHE A 23 0.30 8.96 -5.28
CA PHE A 23 -0.63 9.72 -4.43
C PHE A 23 0.12 10.31 -3.22
N PRO A 24 0.98 11.32 -3.43
CA PRO A 24 1.83 11.86 -2.38
C PRO A 24 1.03 12.59 -1.29
N PRO A 25 1.57 12.72 -0.06
CA PRO A 25 0.87 13.38 1.03
C PRO A 25 0.48 14.83 0.71
N LEU A 26 -0.76 15.20 1.03
CA LEU A 26 -1.38 16.50 0.71
C LEU A 26 -0.54 17.72 1.12
N CYS A 27 0.11 17.66 2.28
CA CYS A 27 0.88 18.77 2.83
C CYS A 27 2.34 18.82 2.33
N GLY A 28 2.68 18.09 1.26
CA GLY A 28 4.00 18.11 0.63
C GLY A 28 5.12 17.46 1.46
N ARG A 29 4.78 16.78 2.55
CA ARG A 29 5.74 16.06 3.38
C ARG A 29 6.06 14.71 2.74
N ASP A 30 7.35 14.35 2.67
CA ASP A 30 7.75 13.00 2.28
C ASP A 30 7.24 11.97 3.31
N HIS A 31 6.57 10.92 2.82
CA HIS A 31 5.92 9.92 3.67
C HIS A 31 6.94 9.11 4.48
N LEU A 32 8.07 8.72 3.89
CA LEU A 32 9.11 7.99 4.61
C LEU A 32 9.78 8.84 5.68
N ALA A 33 10.00 10.13 5.40
CA ALA A 33 10.49 11.10 6.39
C ALA A 33 9.46 11.33 7.51
N PHE A 34 8.16 11.28 7.22
CA PHE A 34 7.12 11.33 8.25
C PHE A 34 7.13 10.08 9.14
N ARG A 35 7.13 8.88 8.54
CA ARG A 35 7.15 7.62 9.30
C ARG A 35 8.49 7.36 9.99
N SER A 36 9.58 7.98 9.52
CA SER A 36 10.92 7.89 10.09
C SER A 36 11.31 9.12 10.92
N PHE A 37 10.35 9.83 11.52
CA PHE A 37 10.59 11.16 12.09
C PHE A 37 11.71 11.21 13.14
N TYR A 38 11.78 10.21 14.02
CA TYR A 38 12.82 10.11 15.05
C TYR A 38 13.78 8.94 14.80
N HIS A 39 13.29 7.83 14.26
CA HIS A 39 14.07 6.64 13.95
C HIS A 39 13.64 6.09 12.58
N PRO A 40 14.54 5.44 11.83
CA PRO A 40 14.18 4.81 10.57
C PRO A 40 13.04 3.79 10.73
N CYS A 41 12.02 3.88 9.88
CA CYS A 41 11.00 2.85 9.78
C CYS A 41 11.65 1.50 9.42
N LYS A 42 11.26 0.43 10.10
CA LYS A 42 11.85 -0.90 9.91
C LYS A 42 10.78 -1.98 9.99
N SER A 43 10.61 -2.73 8.90
CA SER A 43 9.71 -3.89 8.81
C SER A 43 8.25 -3.57 9.21
N VAL A 44 7.80 -2.36 8.92
CA VAL A 44 6.42 -1.91 9.10
C VAL A 44 5.96 -1.30 7.78
N ILE A 45 4.72 -1.60 7.40
CA ILE A 45 4.06 -1.08 6.20
C ILE A 45 2.89 -0.21 6.66
N ASP A 46 2.74 0.97 6.07
CA ASP A 46 1.64 1.89 6.37
C ASP A 46 0.34 1.46 5.66
N GLY A 47 -0.50 0.71 6.38
CA GLY A 47 -1.80 0.25 5.88
C GLY A 47 -2.74 1.39 5.48
N ASP A 48 -2.72 2.51 6.21
CA ASP A 48 -3.57 3.67 5.90
C ASP A 48 -3.17 4.32 4.57
N LEU A 49 -1.88 4.30 4.23
CA LEU A 49 -1.43 4.74 2.91
C LEU A 49 -1.89 3.75 1.84
N CYS A 50 -1.73 2.44 2.06
CA CYS A 50 -2.16 1.42 1.10
C CYS A 50 -3.68 1.48 0.81
N GLU A 51 -4.52 1.74 1.82
CA GLU A 51 -5.98 1.88 1.64
C GLU A 51 -6.35 3.10 0.76
N GLN A 52 -5.49 4.12 0.64
CA GLN A 52 -5.72 5.26 -0.26
C GLN A 52 -5.76 4.86 -1.74
N PHE A 53 -5.30 3.66 -2.10
CA PHE A 53 -5.50 3.12 -3.45
C PHE A 53 -6.96 3.25 -3.91
N GLY A 54 -7.93 3.00 -3.02
CA GLY A 54 -9.35 3.11 -3.33
C GLY A 54 -9.85 4.55 -3.58
N LEU A 55 -9.07 5.56 -3.20
CA LEU A 55 -9.39 6.99 -3.35
C LEU A 55 -8.68 7.64 -4.55
N MET A 56 -7.72 6.94 -5.15
CA MET A 56 -6.95 7.45 -6.29
C MET A 56 -7.80 7.53 -7.56
N GLU A 57 -7.47 8.50 -8.43
CA GLU A 57 -8.08 8.59 -9.75
C GLU A 57 -7.72 7.37 -10.61
N SER A 58 -8.59 7.00 -11.56
CA SER A 58 -8.39 5.79 -12.38
C SER A 58 -7.05 5.76 -13.12
N ALA A 59 -6.54 6.92 -13.52
CA ALA A 59 -5.22 7.02 -14.16
C ALA A 59 -4.07 6.67 -13.19
N GLN A 60 -4.14 7.11 -11.94
CA GLN A 60 -3.13 6.82 -10.92
C GLN A 60 -3.23 5.35 -10.47
N GLN A 61 -4.45 4.82 -10.30
CA GLN A 61 -4.64 3.39 -10.02
C GLN A 61 -4.04 2.52 -11.11
N LYS A 62 -4.14 2.95 -12.38
CA LYS A 62 -3.57 2.23 -13.52
C LYS A 62 -2.06 2.02 -13.38
N GLU A 63 -1.32 3.05 -12.97
CA GLU A 63 0.13 2.95 -12.75
C GLU A 63 0.48 1.95 -11.64
N VAL A 64 -0.31 1.91 -10.57
CA VAL A 64 -0.12 0.98 -9.45
C VAL A 64 -0.41 -0.47 -9.87
N VAL A 65 -1.51 -0.72 -10.58
CA VAL A 65 -1.89 -2.08 -11.00
C VAL A 65 -0.92 -2.65 -12.04
N GLU A 66 -0.40 -1.82 -12.94
CA GLU A 66 0.64 -2.21 -13.90
C GLU A 66 1.95 -2.53 -13.20
N GLY A 67 2.38 -1.70 -12.23
CA GLY A 67 3.60 -1.94 -11.45
C GLY A 67 3.56 -3.20 -10.59
N LEU A 68 2.38 -3.59 -10.11
CA LEU A 68 2.17 -4.79 -9.30
C LEU A 68 1.82 -6.05 -10.11
N GLU A 69 1.59 -5.93 -11.42
CA GLU A 69 1.06 -7.00 -12.28
C GLU A 69 -0.21 -7.62 -11.68
N LYS A 70 -1.15 -6.76 -11.28
CA LYS A 70 -2.44 -7.12 -10.67
C LYS A 70 -3.59 -6.36 -11.33
N THR A 71 -4.80 -6.70 -10.93
CA THR A 71 -6.01 -5.93 -11.21
C THR A 71 -6.42 -5.11 -9.99
N SER A 72 -7.16 -4.02 -10.19
CA SER A 72 -7.69 -3.22 -9.07
C SER A 72 -8.53 -4.07 -8.10
N SER A 73 -9.30 -5.04 -8.62
CA SER A 73 -10.10 -5.94 -7.79
C SER A 73 -9.26 -6.86 -6.91
N GLU A 74 -8.11 -7.35 -7.39
CA GLU A 74 -7.21 -8.19 -6.58
C GLU A 74 -6.56 -7.38 -5.46
N ILE A 75 -6.16 -6.12 -5.74
CA ILE A 75 -5.59 -5.22 -4.74
C ILE A 75 -6.64 -4.89 -3.67
N SER A 76 -7.82 -4.44 -4.07
CA SER A 76 -8.90 -4.12 -3.14
C SER A 76 -9.29 -5.32 -2.29
N LYS A 77 -9.39 -6.51 -2.88
CA LYS A 77 -9.67 -7.74 -2.14
C LYS A 77 -8.58 -8.07 -1.11
N LYS A 78 -7.31 -7.87 -1.45
CA LYS A 78 -6.21 -8.11 -0.50
C LYS A 78 -6.22 -7.12 0.68
N LEU A 79 -6.56 -5.86 0.42
CA LEU A 79 -6.74 -4.83 1.46
C LEU A 79 -7.92 -5.18 2.38
N GLU A 80 -9.05 -5.58 1.80
CA GLU A 80 -10.22 -6.02 2.57
C GLU A 80 -9.91 -7.29 3.38
N ASP A 81 -9.30 -8.30 2.76
CA ASP A 81 -8.95 -9.58 3.40
C ASP A 81 -8.07 -9.38 4.65
N ILE A 82 -7.05 -8.50 4.60
CA ILE A 82 -6.18 -8.27 5.76
C ILE A 82 -6.92 -7.53 6.88
N ARG A 83 -7.78 -6.56 6.51
CA ARG A 83 -8.59 -5.82 7.47
C ARG A 83 -9.59 -6.74 8.16
N THR A 84 -10.36 -7.53 7.42
CA THR A 84 -11.37 -8.43 7.99
C THR A 84 -10.76 -9.57 8.81
N ARG A 85 -9.52 -10.00 8.50
CA ARG A 85 -8.84 -11.05 9.27
C ARG A 85 -8.32 -10.59 10.63
N PHE A 86 -7.88 -9.34 10.76
CA PHE A 86 -7.13 -8.87 11.94
C PHE A 86 -7.72 -7.61 12.60
N ALA A 87 -8.72 -6.99 11.99
CA ALA A 87 -9.35 -5.74 12.43
C ALA A 87 -10.87 -5.78 12.18
N PHE A 88 -11.50 -4.61 12.22
CA PHE A 88 -12.95 -4.39 12.11
C PHE A 88 -13.33 -3.55 10.88
#